data_AF-A0A086M0B1-F1
#
_entry.id   AF-A0A086M0B1-F1
#
_cell.length_a   1.000
_cell.length_b   1.000
_cell.length_c   1.000
_cell.angle_alpha   90.00
_cell.angle_beta   90.00
_cell.angle_gamma   90.00
#
_symmetry.space_group_name_H-M   'P 1'
#
loop_
_entity.id
_entity.type
_entity.pdbx_description
1 polymer ?
#
loop_
_entity_poly.entity_id
_entity_poly.type
_entity_poly.pdbx_seq_one_letter_code
_entity_poly.pdbx_strand_id
1 'polypeptide(L)'
;VLVEDGKIRDARFKTFGCGSAIASSSYATELIKGKTCDDALKLKNTDIAEYLNLPPVKVHCSLLAEDAVRHAILDYQKKQKTTQVSGSSTMDRSAGEQEQAASAAPAQ
;
A
#
# COMPACT_ATOMS: atom_id res chain seq x y z
N VAL A 1 9.01 -0.58 -5.05
CA VAL A 1 9.31 -2.00 -4.82
C VAL A 1 10.57 -2.38 -5.56
N LEU A 2 11.48 -3.10 -4.92
CA LEU A 2 12.72 -3.64 -5.51
C LEU A 2 12.49 -5.12 -5.78
N VAL A 3 12.60 -5.51 -7.06
CA VAL A 3 12.33 -6.88 -7.52
C VAL A 3 13.62 -7.43 -8.12
N GLU A 4 14.06 -8.59 -7.61
CA GLU A 4 15.21 -9.36 -8.10
C GLU A 4 14.72 -10.77 -8.45
N ASP A 5 15.09 -11.28 -9.63
CA ASP A 5 14.72 -12.64 -10.08
C ASP A 5 13.22 -12.96 -10.01
N GLY A 6 12.37 -11.94 -10.20
CA GLY A 6 10.90 -12.08 -10.13
C GLY A 6 10.32 -12.14 -8.72
N LYS A 7 11.14 -11.90 -7.68
CA LYS A 7 10.73 -11.81 -6.27
C LYS A 7 10.97 -10.42 -5.71
N ILE A 8 10.09 -9.97 -4.82
CA ILE A 8 10.22 -8.66 -4.16
C ILE A 8 11.27 -8.79 -3.06
N ARG A 9 12.46 -8.23 -3.27
CA ARG A 9 13.56 -8.28 -2.31
C ARG A 9 13.38 -7.24 -1.19
N ASP A 10 12.97 -6.03 -1.58
CA ASP A 10 12.73 -4.93 -0.63
C ASP A 10 11.52 -4.10 -1.05
N ALA A 11 10.72 -3.72 -0.06
CA ALA A 11 9.53 -2.90 -0.23
C ALA A 11 9.56 -1.77 0.78
N ARG A 12 9.52 -0.53 0.28
CA ARG A 12 9.48 0.67 1.10
C ARG A 12 8.22 1.44 0.78
N PHE A 13 7.61 1.99 1.82
CA PHE A 13 6.43 2.84 1.72
C PHE A 13 6.76 4.25 2.21
N LYS A 14 6.08 5.24 1.66
CA LYS A 14 6.08 6.61 2.15
C LYS A 14 4.61 7.03 2.24
N THR A 15 4.12 7.20 3.45
CA THR A 15 2.73 7.57 3.71
C THR A 15 2.71 8.72 4.72
N PHE A 16 1.76 9.62 4.55
CA PHE A 16 1.49 10.72 5.46
C PHE A 16 0.07 10.52 5.97
N GLY A 17 -0.10 10.38 7.28
CA GLY A 17 -1.42 10.10 7.84
C GLY A 17 -1.37 9.68 9.30
N CYS A 18 -2.51 9.22 9.79
CA CYS A 18 -2.66 8.71 11.15
C CYS A 18 -1.82 7.44 11.38
N GLY A 19 -1.47 7.16 12.64
CA GLY A 19 -0.66 5.99 13.00
C GLY A 19 -1.23 4.67 12.47
N SER A 20 -2.56 4.57 12.32
CA SER A 20 -3.24 3.43 11.70
C SER A 20 -2.85 3.23 10.24
N ALA A 21 -2.77 4.29 9.44
CA ALA A 21 -2.34 4.21 8.04
C ALA A 21 -0.86 3.83 7.91
N ILE A 22 -0.01 4.33 8.81
CA ILE A 22 1.41 3.96 8.89
C ILE A 22 1.55 2.48 9.23
N ALA A 23 0.80 1.98 10.21
CA ALA A 23 0.82 0.59 10.63
C ALA A 23 0.30 -0.35 9.52
N SER A 24 -0.81 -0.01 8.87
CA SER A 24 -1.33 -0.78 7.71
C SER A 24 -0.32 -0.83 6.56
N SER A 25 0.32 0.29 6.24
CA SER A 25 1.32 0.36 5.16
C SER A 25 2.58 -0.43 5.48
N SER A 26 3.06 -0.34 6.73
CA SER A 26 4.22 -1.12 7.21
C SER A 26 3.95 -2.61 7.13
N TYR A 27 2.78 -3.03 7.59
CA TYR A 27 2.38 -4.43 7.54
C TYR A 27 2.22 -4.94 6.11
N ALA A 28 1.60 -4.14 5.23
CA ALA A 28 1.47 -4.49 3.81
C ALA A 28 2.84 -4.69 3.14
N THR A 29 3.85 -3.87 3.46
CA THR A 29 5.20 -4.04 2.89
C THR A 29 5.91 -5.30 3.36
N GLU A 30 5.71 -5.71 4.62
CA GLU A 30 6.25 -6.97 5.12
C GLU A 30 5.55 -8.18 4.48
N LEU A 31 4.24 -8.10 4.25
CA LEU A 31 3.48 -9.19 3.62
C LEU A 31 3.89 -9.48 2.17
N ILE A 32 4.37 -8.48 1.44
CA ILE A 32 4.82 -8.64 0.04
C ILE A 32 6.30 -8.96 -0.09
N LYS A 33 7.08 -8.75 0.96
CA LYS A 33 8.53 -8.99 0.95
C LYS A 33 8.79 -10.50 0.82
N GLY A 34 9.69 -10.88 -0.09
CA GLY A 34 10.01 -12.27 -0.41
C GLY A 34 8.99 -12.99 -1.29
N LYS A 35 7.83 -12.39 -1.59
CA LYS A 35 6.81 -12.95 -2.48
C LYS A 35 7.05 -12.57 -3.94
N THR A 36 6.38 -13.28 -4.84
CA THR A 36 6.35 -12.94 -6.26
C THR A 36 5.42 -11.75 -6.52
N CYS A 37 5.60 -11.06 -7.65
CA CYS A 37 4.72 -9.95 -8.04
C CYS A 37 3.24 -10.39 -8.15
N ASP A 38 2.98 -11.62 -8.56
CA ASP A 38 1.62 -12.18 -8.68
C ASP A 38 0.97 -12.43 -7.32
N ASP A 39 1.74 -12.95 -6.36
CA ASP A 39 1.27 -13.15 -5.00
C ASP A 39 1.05 -11.83 -4.26
N ALA A 40 1.88 -10.83 -4.55
CA ALA A 40 1.72 -9.51 -3.99
C ALA A 40 0.46 -8.78 -4.55
N LEU A 41 -0.01 -9.14 -5.75
CA LEU A 41 -1.29 -8.68 -6.30
C LEU A 41 -2.51 -9.34 -5.64
N LYS A 42 -2.34 -10.54 -5.05
CA LYS A 42 -3.38 -11.28 -4.34
C LYS A 42 -3.56 -10.81 -2.88
N LEU A 43 -2.72 -9.88 -2.42
CA LEU A 43 -2.84 -9.27 -1.09
C LEU A 43 -4.22 -8.60 -0.96
N LYS A 44 -4.94 -8.90 0.11
CA LYS A 44 -6.28 -8.33 0.37
C LYS A 44 -6.25 -7.40 1.57
N ASN A 45 -7.05 -6.33 1.53
CA ASN A 45 -7.29 -5.46 2.68
C ASN A 45 -7.84 -6.24 3.90
N THR A 46 -8.54 -7.35 3.68
CA THR A 46 -9.10 -8.18 4.75
C THR A 46 -8.00 -8.71 5.67
N ASP A 47 -6.90 -9.20 5.10
CA ASP A 47 -5.78 -9.77 5.87
C ASP A 47 -5.09 -8.70 6.72
N ILE A 48 -5.03 -7.47 6.20
CA ILE A 48 -4.48 -6.30 6.90
C ILE A 48 -5.44 -5.83 8.00
N ALA A 49 -6.74 -5.78 7.71
CA ALA A 49 -7.77 -5.34 8.65
C ALA A 49 -7.93 -6.31 9.82
N GLU A 50 -7.89 -7.62 9.56
CA GLU A 50 -7.91 -8.67 10.59
C GLU A 50 -6.68 -8.59 11.49
N TYR A 51 -5.48 -8.42 10.91
CA TYR A 51 -4.24 -8.34 11.69
C TYR A 51 -4.21 -7.13 12.64
N LEU A 52 -4.62 -5.97 12.16
CA LEU A 52 -4.69 -4.75 12.98
C LEU A 52 -5.98 -4.67 13.82
N ASN A 53 -6.87 -5.67 13.71
CA ASN A 53 -8.13 -5.79 14.44
C ASN A 53 -8.97 -4.49 14.38
N LEU A 54 -9.00 -3.86 13.20
CA LEU A 54 -9.64 -2.56 13.02
C LEU A 54 -11.17 -2.74 13.07
N PRO A 55 -11.90 -1.87 13.79
CA PRO A 55 -13.35 -1.84 13.72
C PRO A 55 -13.80 -1.52 12.27
N PRO A 56 -14.99 -1.97 11.86
CA PRO A 56 -15.48 -1.92 10.47
C PRO A 56 -15.62 -0.50 9.89
N VAL A 57 -15.43 0.53 10.70
CA VAL A 57 -15.45 1.94 10.28
C VAL A 57 -14.08 2.42 9.77
N LYS A 58 -12.97 1.76 10.15
CA LYS A 58 -11.58 2.20 9.84
C LYS A 58 -10.85 1.34 8.81
N VAL A 59 -11.57 0.51 8.06
CA VAL A 59 -11.02 -0.39 7.04
C VAL A 59 -10.42 0.36 5.84
N HIS A 60 -10.72 1.66 5.70
CA HIS A 60 -10.16 2.51 4.64
C HIS A 60 -8.62 2.55 4.65
N CYS A 61 -7.98 2.50 5.82
CA CYS A 61 -6.52 2.47 5.93
C CYS A 61 -5.92 1.19 5.31
N SER A 62 -6.64 0.07 5.36
CA SER A 62 -6.23 -1.20 4.76
C SER A 62 -6.44 -1.20 3.25
N LEU A 63 -7.52 -0.58 2.76
CA LEU A 63 -7.79 -0.41 1.33
C LEU A 63 -6.72 0.46 0.66
N LEU A 64 -6.35 1.59 1.29
CA LEU A 64 -5.29 2.46 0.79
C LEU A 64 -3.95 1.75 0.65
N ALA A 65 -3.59 0.92 1.64
CA ALA A 65 -2.35 0.16 1.60
C ALA A 65 -2.36 -0.89 0.48
N GLU A 66 -3.49 -1.59 0.29
CA GLU A 66 -3.69 -2.56 -0.79
C GLU A 66 -3.57 -1.90 -2.17
N ASP A 67 -4.29 -0.79 -2.39
CA ASP A 67 -4.28 -0.06 -3.66
C ASP A 67 -2.88 0.48 -3.98
N ALA A 68 -2.17 1.02 -2.99
CA ALA A 68 -0.81 1.51 -3.15
C ALA A 68 0.17 0.40 -3.59
N VAL A 69 0.07 -0.78 -2.97
CA VAL A 69 0.90 -1.94 -3.33
C VAL A 69 0.59 -2.40 -4.75
N ARG A 70 -0.70 -2.54 -5.10
CA ARG A 70 -1.13 -2.94 -6.44
C ARG A 70 -0.60 -1.98 -7.50
N HIS A 71 -0.77 -0.67 -7.28
CA HIS A 71 -0.28 0.36 -8.19
C HIS A 71 1.24 0.32 -8.32
N ALA A 72 1.99 0.12 -7.24
CA ALA A 72 3.45 0.02 -7.28
C ALA A 72 3.93 -1.17 -8.12
N ILE A 73 3.24 -2.32 -8.04
CA ILE A 73 3.57 -3.52 -8.83
C ILE A 73 3.20 -3.30 -10.30
N LEU A 74 2.03 -2.73 -10.58
CA LEU A 74 1.61 -2.41 -11.95
C LEU A 74 2.54 -1.40 -12.61
N ASP A 75 2.97 -0.36 -11.88
CA ASP A 75 3.95 0.61 -12.35
C ASP A 75 5.30 -0.05 -12.65
N TYR A 76 5.76 -0.96 -11.78
CA TYR A 76 6.96 -1.75 -12.05
C TYR A 76 6.83 -2.57 -13.34
N GLN A 77 5.72 -3.30 -13.53
CA GLN A 77 5.50 -4.09 -14.74
C GLN A 77 5.42 -3.21 -16.01
N LYS A 78 4.79 -2.05 -15.92
CA LYS A 78 4.76 -1.07 -17.02
C LYS A 78 6.16 -0.56 -17.33
N LYS A 79 6.95 -0.20 -16.31
CA LYS A 79 8.35 0.23 -16.47
C LYS A 79 9.22 -0.86 -17.08
N GLN A 80 9.04 -2.13 -16.74
CA GLN A 80 9.77 -3.22 -17.39
C GLN A 80 9.47 -3.30 -18.90
N LYS A 81 8.22 -3.03 -19.32
CA LYS A 81 7.86 -2.92 -20.74
C LYS A 81 8.38 -1.63 -21.39
N THR A 82 8.51 -0.54 -20.62
CA THR A 82 8.93 0.80 -21.09
C THR A 82 10.43 1.06 -20.96
N THR A 83 11.25 0.17 -20.37
CA THR A 83 12.71 0.37 -20.18
C THR A 83 13.51 0.39 -21.51
N GLN A 84 12.84 0.42 -22.65
CA GLN A 84 13.42 0.81 -23.96
C GLN A 84 13.13 2.27 -24.36
N VAL A 85 12.53 3.11 -23.52
CA VAL A 85 12.42 4.56 -23.79
C VAL A 85 12.62 5.39 -22.52
N SER A 86 13.62 6.25 -22.60
CA SER A 86 14.04 7.30 -21.69
C SER A 86 12.91 8.16 -21.10
N GLY A 87 13.13 8.63 -19.87
CA GLY A 87 12.74 9.98 -19.47
C GLY A 87 11.52 10.10 -18.55
N SER A 88 11.79 10.64 -17.36
CA SER A 88 10.93 11.47 -16.51
C SER A 88 9.47 11.65 -16.94
N SER A 89 8.54 11.36 -16.02
CA SER A 89 7.30 12.13 -15.89
C SER A 89 6.77 12.00 -14.47
N THR A 90 7.14 13.00 -13.68
CA THR A 90 6.35 13.65 -12.63
C THR A 90 4.86 13.25 -12.65
N MET A 91 4.37 12.63 -11.57
CA MET A 91 2.95 12.63 -11.20
C MET A 91 2.84 12.32 -9.70
N ASP A 92 3.37 13.23 -8.88
CA ASP A 92 2.73 13.55 -7.61
C ASP A 92 1.45 14.31 -7.99
N ARG A 93 0.33 13.58 -8.13
CA ARG A 93 -0.99 14.18 -8.32
C ARG A 93 -1.91 13.56 -7.29
N SER A 94 -2.07 14.30 -6.20
CA SER A 94 -3.27 14.42 -5.38
C SER A 94 -4.09 13.14 -5.16
N ALA A 95 -3.87 12.53 -3.99
CA ALA A 95 -4.98 12.03 -3.19
C ALA A 95 -4.85 12.79 -1.86
N GLY A 96 -5.48 13.95 -1.75
CA GLY A 96 -6.92 13.99 -1.50
C GLY A 96 -7.07 14.02 0.02
N GLU A 97 -7.05 15.22 0.58
CA GLU A 97 -7.66 15.50 1.87
C GLU A 97 -9.06 14.87 1.86
N GLN A 98 -9.21 13.77 2.60
CA GLN A 98 -10.48 13.40 3.18
C GLN A 98 -10.22 13.18 4.67
N GLU A 99 -10.16 14.33 5.32
CA GLU A 99 -10.65 14.51 6.66
C GLU A 99 -11.94 13.70 6.84
N GLN A 100 -11.91 12.68 7.69
CA GLN A 100 -13.11 12.23 8.34
C GLN A 100 -12.81 11.94 9.80
N ALA A 101 -13.10 12.98 10.59
CA ALA A 101 -13.35 12.92 12.00
C ALA A 101 -14.24 11.70 12.31
N ALA A 102 -13.76 10.83 13.18
CA ALA A 102 -14.63 9.91 13.92
C ALA A 102 -14.32 10.11 15.39
N SER A 103 -15.00 11.14 15.91
CA SER A 103 -15.52 11.27 17.26
C SER A 103 -14.89 10.38 18.33
N ALA A 104 -14.32 11.05 19.32
CA ALA A 104 -14.31 10.61 20.70
C ALA A 104 -15.62 9.86 21.02
N ALA A 105 -15.50 8.61 21.43
CA ALA A 105 -16.53 7.94 22.21
C ALA A 105 -16.02 7.93 23.67
N PRO A 106 -16.85 8.34 24.63
CA PRO A 106 -16.45 8.48 26.02
C PRO A 106 -16.20 7.10 26.65
N ALA A 107 -15.15 7.02 27.45
CA ALA A 107 -15.06 5.98 28.47
C ALA A 107 -16.25 6.13 29.42
N GLN A 108 -16.88 5.01 29.75
CA GLN A 108 -17.96 4.92 30.73
C GLN A 108 -17.50 5.36 32.12
#